data_AF-A0A969KJK5-F1
#
_entry.id   AF-A0A969KJK5-F1
#
_cell.length_a   1.000
_cell.length_b   1.000
_cell.length_c   1.000
_cell.angle_alpha   90.00
_cell.angle_beta   90.00
_cell.angle_gamma   90.00
#
_symmetry.space_group_name_H-M   'P 1'
#
loop_
_entity.id
_entity.type
_entity.pdbx_description
1 polymer ?
#
loop_
_entity_poly.entity_id
_entity_poly.type
_entity_poly.pdbx_seq_one_letter_code
_entity_poly.pdbx_strand_id
1 'polypeptide(L)'
;MKKEILANSFVLIGIIAYNFLFWGEKLGLNMLIFSTLLVGSLFTLYPESRKSKMAKITAIGTLFSAAMIVYNNSMFSKVMHFVSLIAMVGFVQQYVLRFFGTV
;
A
#
# COMPACT_ATOMS: atom_id res chain seq x y z
N MET A 1 -17.68 18.03 24.10
CA MET A 1 -19.10 17.76 23.77
C MET A 1 -19.45 17.89 22.28
N LYS A 2 -19.80 19.06 21.71
CA LYS A 2 -20.23 19.14 20.28
C LYS A 2 -19.17 18.62 19.28
N LYS A 3 -17.90 18.90 19.54
CA LYS A 3 -16.77 18.48 18.69
C LYS A 3 -16.53 16.96 18.74
N GLU A 4 -16.76 16.34 19.89
CA GLU A 4 -16.65 14.88 20.06
C GLU A 4 -17.84 14.15 19.43
N ILE A 5 -19.04 14.70 19.53
CA ILE A 5 -20.22 14.17 18.84
C ILE A 5 -20.04 14.24 17.32
N LEU A 6 -19.52 15.36 16.81
CA LEU A 6 -19.22 15.52 15.39
C LEU A 6 -18.15 14.52 14.92
N ALA A 7 -17.07 14.35 15.70
CA ALA A 7 -16.01 13.39 15.40
C ALA A 7 -16.53 11.95 15.40
N ASN A 8 -17.32 11.56 16.40
CA ASN A 8 -17.90 10.23 16.49
C ASN A 8 -18.89 9.94 15.35
N SER A 9 -19.69 10.93 14.94
CA SER A 9 -20.55 10.80 13.76
C SER A 9 -19.74 10.61 12.48
N PHE A 10 -18.63 11.33 12.31
CA PHE A 10 -17.73 11.15 11.17
C PHE A 10 -17.10 9.75 11.15
N VAL A 11 -16.71 9.23 12.30
CA VAL A 11 -16.16 7.88 12.44
C VAL A 11 -17.22 6.83 12.11
N LEU A 12 -18.45 6.98 12.59
CA LEU A 12 -19.56 6.08 12.26
C LEU A 12 -19.89 6.07 10.77
N ILE A 13 -19.97 7.25 10.15
CA ILE A 13 -20.18 7.38 8.71
C ILE A 13 -19.01 6.74 7.95
N GLY A 14 -17.77 6.93 8.40
CA GLY A 14 -16.59 6.30 7.83
C GLY A 14 -16.63 4.78 7.91
N ILE A 15 -17.07 4.21 9.04
CA ILE A 15 -17.21 2.76 9.22
C ILE A 15 -18.31 2.19 8.33
N ILE A 16 -19.46 2.85 8.24
CA ILE A 16 -20.57 2.41 7.39
C ILE A 16 -20.19 2.53 5.91
N ALA A 17 -19.54 3.63 5.50
CA ALA A 17 -19.05 3.80 4.15
C ALA A 17 -17.97 2.76 3.82
N TYR A 18 -17.05 2.48 4.74
CA TYR A 18 -16.05 1.43 4.57
C TYR A 18 -16.71 0.05 4.44
N ASN A 19 -17.66 -0.27 5.32
CA ASN A 19 -18.40 -1.51 5.21
C ASN A 19 -19.15 -1.59 3.86
N PHE A 20 -19.89 -0.55 3.46
CA PHE A 20 -20.64 -0.56 2.21
C PHE A 20 -19.75 -0.60 0.95
N LEU A 21 -18.57 0.05 0.98
CA LEU A 21 -17.63 0.08 -0.14
C LEU A 21 -16.75 -1.17 -0.23
N PHE A 22 -16.56 -1.91 0.87
CA PHE A 22 -15.55 -2.97 0.96
C PHE A 22 -16.09 -4.32 1.47
N TRP A 23 -17.34 -4.40 1.91
CA TRP A 23 -17.97 -5.64 2.37
C TRP A 23 -18.47 -6.47 1.19
N GLY A 24 -17.91 -7.67 1.04
CA GLY A 24 -18.21 -8.57 -0.08
C GLY A 24 -17.41 -8.28 -1.36
N GLU A 25 -16.65 -7.17 -1.40
CA GLU A 25 -15.68 -6.89 -2.46
C GLU A 25 -14.52 -7.88 -2.37
N LYS A 26 -14.30 -8.62 -3.47
CA LYS A 26 -13.06 -9.38 -3.70
C LYS A 26 -11.87 -8.43 -3.50
N LEU A 27 -10.69 -8.98 -3.18
CA LEU A 27 -9.39 -8.30 -2.92
C LEU A 27 -9.06 -7.01 -3.73
N GLY A 28 -9.71 -6.71 -4.86
CA GLY A 28 -9.53 -5.54 -5.74
C GLY A 28 -9.30 -4.19 -5.07
N LEU A 29 -10.36 -3.40 -4.83
CA LEU A 29 -10.21 -2.00 -4.42
C LEU A 29 -9.47 -1.86 -3.07
N ASN A 30 -9.74 -2.80 -2.17
CA ASN A 30 -9.06 -2.93 -0.89
C ASN A 30 -7.53 -3.04 -1.06
N MET A 31 -7.04 -3.87 -2.00
CA MET A 31 -5.61 -4.03 -2.20
C MET A 31 -4.97 -2.77 -2.78
N LEU A 32 -5.66 -2.04 -3.65
CA LEU A 32 -5.15 -0.78 -4.20
C LEU A 32 -4.98 0.29 -3.12
N ILE A 33 -5.99 0.46 -2.26
CA ILE A 33 -5.93 1.41 -1.15
C ILE A 33 -4.84 1.00 -0.17
N PHE A 34 -4.80 -0.27 0.23
CA PHE A 34 -3.77 -0.80 1.11
C PHE A 34 -2.36 -0.58 0.55
N SER A 35 -2.14 -0.90 -0.73
CA SER A 35 -0.85 -0.74 -1.40
C SER A 35 -0.42 0.71 -1.47
N THR A 36 -1.36 1.62 -1.74
CA THR A 36 -1.08 3.06 -1.78
C THR A 36 -0.65 3.57 -0.41
N LEU A 37 -1.38 3.18 0.64
CA LEU A 37 -1.03 3.53 2.02
C LEU A 37 0.34 2.93 2.40
N LEU A 38 0.58 1.66 2.09
CA LEU A 38 1.84 0.98 2.41
C LEU A 38 3.05 1.62 1.72
N VAL A 39 2.94 1.94 0.42
CA VAL A 39 4.00 2.65 -0.33
C VAL A 39 4.24 4.04 0.28
N GLY A 40 3.18 4.78 0.60
CA GLY A 40 3.27 6.10 1.24
C GLY A 40 3.93 6.04 2.62
N SER A 41 3.56 5.07 3.45
CA SER A 41 4.16 4.84 4.77
C SER A 41 5.63 4.48 4.66
N LEU A 42 6.01 3.58 3.74
CA LEU A 42 7.41 3.18 3.53
C LEU A 42 8.29 4.35 3.08
N PHE A 43 7.81 5.20 2.17
CA PHE A 43 8.58 6.37 1.72
C PHE A 43 8.64 7.49 2.76
N THR A 44 7.67 7.55 3.67
CA THR A 44 7.68 8.46 4.82
C THR A 44 8.68 7.98 5.88
N LEU A 45 8.66 6.68 6.21
CA LEU A 45 9.52 6.08 7.22
C LEU A 45 10.98 5.97 6.77
N TYR A 46 11.21 5.71 5.48
CA TYR A 46 12.54 5.59 4.88
C TYR A 46 12.75 6.68 3.82
N PRO A 47 12.96 7.95 4.20
CA PRO A 47 13.09 9.06 3.25
C PRO A 47 14.22 8.86 2.23
N GLU A 48 15.30 8.18 2.62
CA GLU A 48 16.43 7.86 1.75
C GLU A 48 16.06 6.91 0.61
N SER A 49 15.07 6.05 0.81
CA SER A 49 14.57 5.16 -0.25
C SER A 49 13.91 5.94 -1.40
N ARG A 50 13.42 7.17 -1.16
CA ARG A 50 12.88 8.06 -2.21
C ARG A 50 13.95 8.52 -3.20
N LYS A 51 15.24 8.41 -2.89
CA LYS A 51 16.32 8.72 -3.84
C LYS A 51 16.64 7.55 -4.77
N SER A 52 16.34 6.31 -4.33
CA SER A 52 16.60 5.11 -5.11
C SER A 52 15.68 5.01 -6.33
N LYS A 53 16.28 4.94 -7.52
CA LYS A 53 15.55 4.72 -8.78
C LYS A 53 14.80 3.38 -8.76
N MET A 54 15.43 2.34 -8.21
CA MET A 54 14.82 1.01 -8.14
C MET A 54 13.60 0.99 -7.22
N ALA A 55 13.68 1.62 -6.03
CA ALA A 55 12.55 1.70 -5.11
C ALA A 55 11.33 2.39 -5.73
N LYS A 56 11.55 3.46 -6.52
CA LYS A 56 10.46 4.14 -7.26
C LYS A 56 9.83 3.24 -8.33
N ILE A 57 10.66 2.55 -9.13
CA ILE A 57 10.18 1.66 -10.19
C ILE A 57 9.33 0.54 -9.59
N THR A 58 9.81 -0.10 -8.51
CA THR A 58 9.06 -1.17 -7.84
C THR A 58 7.83 -0.65 -7.12
N ALA A 59 7.83 0.58 -6.60
CA ALA A 59 6.62 1.22 -6.06
C ALA A 59 5.56 1.43 -7.15
N ILE A 60 5.95 1.98 -8.31
CA ILE A 60 5.04 2.14 -9.45
C ILE A 60 4.51 0.78 -9.92
N GLY A 61 5.37 -0.24 -10.03
CA GLY A 61 4.97 -1.61 -10.37
C GLY A 61 4.00 -2.24 -9.36
N THR A 62 4.18 -1.95 -8.07
CA THR A 62 3.30 -2.44 -7.00
C THR A 62 1.93 -1.77 -7.06
N LEU A 63 1.87 -0.46 -7.31
CA LEU A 63 0.60 0.25 -7.51
C LEU A 63 -0.11 -0.17 -8.80
N PHE A 64 0.65 -0.38 -9.87
CA PHE A 64 0.12 -0.87 -11.14
C PHE A 64 -0.47 -2.28 -11.02
N SER A 65 0.26 -3.19 -10.36
CA SER A 65 -0.26 -4.54 -10.10
C SER A 65 -1.47 -4.53 -9.18
N ALA A 66 -1.54 -3.62 -8.21
CA ALA A 66 -2.74 -3.44 -7.38
C ALA A 66 -3.94 -2.96 -8.22
N ALA A 67 -3.74 -2.02 -9.15
CA ALA A 67 -4.77 -1.59 -10.09
C ALA A 67 -5.21 -2.74 -11.01
N MET A 68 -4.29 -3.61 -11.41
CA MET A 68 -4.62 -4.83 -12.18
C MET A 68 -5.43 -5.87 -11.38
N ILE A 69 -5.34 -5.89 -10.05
CA ILE A 69 -6.26 -6.70 -9.22
C ILE A 69 -7.67 -6.11 -9.28
N VAL A 70 -7.81 -4.78 -9.27
CA VAL A 70 -9.12 -4.11 -9.43
C VAL A 70 -9.73 -4.45 -10.78
N TYR A 71 -8.94 -4.39 -11.87
CA TYR A 71 -9.44 -4.60 -13.22
C TYR A 71 -9.69 -6.09 -13.56
N ASN A 72 -8.73 -6.98 -13.30
CA ASN A 72 -8.78 -8.37 -13.75
C ASN A 72 -9.23 -9.35 -12.65
N ASN A 73 -8.94 -9.03 -11.39
CA ASN A 73 -9.26 -9.84 -10.21
C ASN A 73 -8.89 -11.35 -10.29
N SER A 74 -7.96 -11.70 -11.17
CA SER A 74 -7.50 -13.06 -11.37
C SER A 74 -6.55 -13.48 -10.25
N MET A 75 -6.41 -14.78 -10.02
CA MET A 75 -5.45 -15.30 -9.04
C MET A 75 -4.02 -14.93 -9.44
N PHE A 76 -3.73 -14.88 -10.74
CA PHE A 76 -2.44 -14.46 -11.27
C PHE A 76 -2.12 -13.00 -10.91
N SER A 77 -3.06 -12.07 -11.08
CA SER A 77 -2.87 -10.66 -10.68
C SER A 77 -2.54 -10.53 -9.19
N LYS A 78 -3.18 -11.34 -8.34
CA LYS A 78 -2.93 -11.35 -6.88
C LYS A 78 -1.51 -11.83 -6.57
N VAL A 79 -1.09 -12.95 -7.16
CA VAL A 79 0.26 -13.49 -6.96
C VAL A 79 1.33 -12.51 -7.44
N MET A 80 1.17 -11.97 -8.65
CA MET A 80 2.12 -11.00 -9.21
C MET A 80 2.23 -9.73 -8.37
N HIS A 81 1.12 -9.28 -7.79
CA HIS A 81 1.14 -8.16 -6.88
C HIS A 81 1.94 -8.45 -5.60
N PHE A 82 1.78 -9.62 -4.98
CA PHE A 82 2.62 -10.01 -3.83
C PHE A 82 4.10 -10.07 -4.18
N VAL A 83 4.46 -10.61 -5.36
CA VAL A 83 5.85 -10.62 -5.84
C VAL A 83 6.39 -9.20 -5.99
N SER A 84 5.62 -8.30 -6.61
CA SER A 84 6.00 -6.88 -6.75
C SER A 84 6.15 -6.20 -5.39
N LEU A 85 5.28 -6.49 -4.44
CA LEU A 85 5.29 -5.90 -3.11
C LEU A 85 6.52 -6.34 -2.30
N ILE A 86 6.88 -7.63 -2.35
CA ILE A 86 8.12 -8.13 -1.72
C ILE A 86 9.36 -7.48 -2.34
N ALA A 87 9.41 -7.39 -3.68
CA ALA A 87 10.51 -6.71 -4.36
C ALA A 87 10.62 -5.23 -3.95
N MET A 88 9.49 -4.54 -3.87
CA MET A 88 9.42 -3.14 -3.45
C MET A 88 9.93 -2.93 -2.02
N VAL A 89 9.49 -3.76 -1.07
CA VAL A 89 9.99 -3.72 0.31
C VAL A 89 11.48 -3.99 0.37
N GLY A 90 11.98 -4.97 -0.40
CA GLY A 90 13.40 -5.28 -0.50
C GLY A 90 14.25 -4.08 -0.94
N PHE A 91 13.84 -3.38 -2.00
CA PHE A 91 14.56 -2.19 -2.47
C PHE A 91 14.45 -0.99 -1.52
N VAL A 92 13.34 -0.85 -0.78
CA VAL A 92 13.22 0.18 0.26
C VAL A 92 14.16 -0.10 1.42
N GLN A 93 14.24 -1.35 1.87
CA GLN A 93 15.06 -1.77 3.01
C GLN A 93 16.54 -1.96 2.67
N GLN A 94 16.90 -2.15 1.39
CA GLN A 94 18.28 -2.29 0.95
C GLN A 94 19.19 -1.16 1.45
N TYR A 95 18.65 0.05 1.61
CA TYR A 95 19.37 1.18 2.18
C TYR A 95 19.82 0.92 3.63
N VAL A 96 18.95 0.34 4.46
CA VAL A 96 19.24 0.01 5.87
C VAL A 96 20.25 -1.14 5.95
N LEU A 97 20.13 -2.14 5.08
CA LEU A 97 21.00 -3.32 5.07
C LEU A 97 22.43 -3.03 4.58
N ARG A 98 22.61 -2.02 3.72
CA ARG A 98 23.94 -1.57 3.29
C ARG A 98 24.81 -1.04 4.43
N PHE A 99 24.20 -0.59 5.54
CA PHE A 99 24.95 -0.13 6.71
C PHE A 99 25.74 -1.26 7.41
N PHE A 100 25.27 -2.51 7.33
CA PHE A 100 25.95 -3.67 7.92
C PHE A 100 27.01 -4.31 6.99
N GLY A 101 27.07 -3.91 5.72
CA GLY A 101 27.87 -4.57 4.68
C GLY A 101 29.17 -3.86 4.29
N THR A 102 29.55 -2.78 4.97
CA THR A 102 30.86 -2.13 4.80
C THR A 102 31.74 -2.40 6.01
N VAL A 103 32.43 -3.54 5.97
CA VAL A 103 33.71 -3.78 6.63
C VAL A 103 34.70 -4.14 5.52
#